data_AF-A7B348-F1
#
_entry.id   AF-A7B348-F1
#
_cell.length_a   1.000
_cell.length_b   1.000
_cell.length_c   1.000
_cell.angle_alpha   90.00
_cell.angle_beta   90.00
_cell.angle_gamma   90.00
#
_symmetry.space_group_name_H-M   'P 1'
#
loop_
_entity.id
_entity.type
_entity.pdbx_description
1 polymer ?
#
loop_
_entity_poly.entity_id
_entity_poly.type
_entity_poly.pdbx_seq_one_letter_code
_entity_poly.pdbx_strand_id
1 'polypeptide(L)' 'MKHRNEYYSLNSNIVNMGVKNPDGSICYIIGIRKEIRNKIGKQPGDQVTVTVKEV' A
#
# COMPACT_ATOMS: atom_id res chain seq x y z
N MET A 1 2.54 22.76 -14.37
CA MET A 1 3.48 22.28 -13.31
C MET A 1 3.47 20.76 -13.34
N LYS A 2 4.58 20.12 -13.71
CA LYS A 2 4.64 18.65 -13.88
C LYS A 2 4.64 18.00 -12.49
N HIS A 3 3.52 17.40 -12.07
CA HIS A 3 3.51 16.43 -10.98
C HIS A 3 4.30 15.22 -11.47
N ARG A 4 5.55 15.07 -11.03
CA ARG A 4 6.29 13.83 -11.21
C ARG A 4 5.55 12.77 -10.41
N ASN A 5 4.92 11.80 -11.08
CA ASN A 5 4.51 10.57 -10.44
C ASN A 5 5.78 9.80 -10.10
N GLU A 6 6.29 9.99 -8.88
CA GLU A 6 7.40 9.22 -8.35
C GLU A 6 6.89 7.87 -7.86
N TYR A 7 7.27 6.81 -8.57
CA TYR A 7 6.93 5.43 -8.20
C TYR A 7 8.02 4.86 -7.32
N TYR A 8 7.64 4.38 -6.14
CA TYR A 8 8.54 3.71 -5.21
C TYR A 8 8.27 2.21 -5.23
N SER A 9 9.26 1.42 -5.67
CA SER A 9 9.14 -0.03 -5.69
C SER A 9 9.25 -0.61 -4.28
N LEU A 10 8.32 -1.50 -3.95
CA LEU A 10 8.19 -2.16 -2.65
C LEU A 10 8.27 -3.68 -2.86
N ASN A 11 9.38 -4.31 -2.45
CA ASN A 11 9.42 -5.76 -2.24
C ASN A 11 8.74 -6.08 -0.90
N SER A 12 7.42 -6.04 -0.88
CA SER A 12 6.61 -6.32 0.30
C SER A 12 5.68 -7.50 0.05
N ASN A 13 5.55 -8.35 1.06
CA ASN A 13 4.64 -9.49 0.98
C ASN A 13 3.21 -9.01 1.21
N ILE A 14 2.30 -9.47 0.36
CA ILE A 14 0.86 -9.39 0.60
C ILE A 14 0.51 -10.56 1.52
N VAL A 15 -0.11 -10.26 2.67
CA VAL A 15 -0.40 -11.27 3.70
C VAL A 15 -1.89 -11.37 3.98
N ASN A 16 -2.34 -12.58 4.31
CA ASN A 16 -3.65 -12.81 4.92
C ASN A 16 -3.48 -12.82 6.45
N MET A 17 -4.12 -11.87 7.13
CA MET A 17 -4.07 -11.74 8.59
C MET A 17 -5.33 -12.28 9.29
N GLY A 18 -6.18 -13.05 8.58
CA GLY A 18 -7.46 -13.53 9.09
C GLY A 18 -8.57 -12.47 9.08
N VAL A 19 -8.31 -11.30 8.48
CA VAL A 19 -9.29 -10.21 8.33
C VAL A 19 -10.17 -10.51 7.12
N LYS A 20 -11.48 -10.25 7.25
CA LYS A 20 -12.46 -10.39 6.16
C LYS A 20 -13.16 -9.07 5.87
N ASN A 21 -13.53 -8.88 4.62
CA ASN A 21 -14.44 -7.81 4.22
C ASN A 21 -15.88 -8.14 4.68
N PRO A 22 -16.80 -7.17 4.67
CA PRO A 22 -18.20 -7.40 5.07
C PRO A 22 -18.92 -8.50 4.28
N ASP A 23 -18.50 -8.76 3.04
CA ASP A 23 -19.03 -9.82 2.17
C ASP A 23 -18.42 -11.22 2.46
N GLY A 24 -17.53 -11.34 3.44
CA GLY A 24 -16.85 -12.57 3.81
C GLY A 24 -15.60 -12.91 3.00
N SER A 25 -15.26 -12.12 1.97
CA SER A 25 -14.01 -12.27 1.22
C SER A 25 -12.78 -11.91 2.07
N ILE A 26 -11.61 -12.43 1.71
CA ILE A 26 -10.36 -12.18 2.46
C ILE A 26 -9.91 -10.73 2.25
N CYS A 27 -9.61 -10.03 3.35
CA CYS A 27 -8.96 -8.73 3.32
C CYS A 27 -7.45 -8.92 3.41
N TYR A 28 -6.76 -8.80 2.28
CA TYR A 28 -5.32 -8.87 2.21
C TYR A 28 -4.67 -7.57 2.68
N ILE A 29 -3.55 -7.67 3.39
CA ILE A 29 -2.83 -6.53 3.95
C ILE A 29 -1.46 -6.39 3.27
N ILE A 30 -1.11 -5.16 2.90
CA ILE A 30 0.23 -4.78 2.46
C ILE A 30 0.76 -3.65 3.34
N GLY A 31 1.95 -3.86 3.91
CA GLY A 31 2.62 -2.84 4.71
C GLY A 31 3.34 -1.82 3.83
N ILE A 32 3.23 -0.53 4.15
CA ILE A 32 4.06 0.52 3.56
C ILE A 32 5.16 0.89 4.55
N ARG A 33 6.42 0.72 4.14
CA ARG A 33 7.60 1.03 4.95
C ARG A 33 7.55 2.50 5.42
N LYS A 34 7.98 2.75 6.66
CA LYS A 34 8.00 4.10 7.27
C LYS A 34 8.74 5.12 6.40
N GLU A 35 9.86 4.72 5.79
CA GLU A 35 10.63 5.59 4.90
C GLU A 35 9.84 6.06 3.68
N ILE A 36 9.00 5.20 3.09
CA ILE A 36 8.19 5.56 1.92
C ILE A 36 7.08 6.50 2.35
N ARG A 37 6.38 6.19 3.46
CA ARG A 37 5.37 7.11 4.03
C ARG A 37 5.94 8.51 4.26
N ASN A 38 7.16 8.59 4.81
CA ASN A 38 7.85 9.87 5.00
C ASN A 38 8.15 10.56 3.66
N LYS A 39 8.61 9.83 2.63
CA LYS A 39 8.90 10.39 1.30
C LYS A 39 7.65 10.91 0.58
N ILE A 40 6.51 10.21 0.72
CA ILE A 40 5.24 10.62 0.08
C ILE A 40 4.38 11.54 0.96
N GLY A 41 4.87 11.89 2.17
CA GLY A 41 4.18 12.78 3.10
C GLY A 41 2.83 12.23 3.59
N LYS A 42 2.74 10.94 3.87
CA LYS A 42 1.50 10.26 4.29
C LYS A 42 1.59 9.70 5.71
N GLN A 43 0.47 9.72 6.42
CA GLN A 43 0.33 9.21 7.79
C GLN A 43 -0.77 8.14 7.89
N PRO A 44 -0.85 7.37 9.00
CA PRO A 44 -1.96 6.46 9.23
C PRO A 44 -3.31 7.17 9.11
N GLY A 45 -4.23 6.59 8.35
CA GLY A 45 -5.54 7.20 8.02
C GLY A 45 -5.59 7.87 6.65
N ASP A 46 -4.44 8.23 6.06
CA ASP A 46 -4.43 8.79 4.71
C ASP A 46 -4.63 7.73 3.63
N GLN A 47 -5.31 8.11 2.54
CA GLN A 47 -5.37 7.31 1.34
C GLN A 47 -4.08 7.42 0.51
N VAL A 48 -3.70 6.29 -0.06
CA VAL A 48 -2.57 6.06 -0.96
C VAL A 48 -3.05 5.27 -2.17
N THR A 49 -2.58 5.63 -3.36
CA THR A 49 -2.82 4.86 -4.59
C THR A 49 -1.65 3.91 -4.80
N VAL A 50 -1.94 2.63 -5.02
CA VAL A 50 -0.93 1.59 -5.23
C VAL A 50 -1.18 0.86 -6.55
N THR A 51 -0.10 0.44 -7.21
CA THR A 51 -0.15 -0.47 -8.36
C THR A 51 0.55 -1.76 -7.95
N VAL A 52 -0.13 -2.89 -8.12
CA VAL A 52 0.41 -4.23 -7.82
C VAL A 52 0.73 -4.93 -9.13
N LYS A 53 1.91 -5.56 -9.20
CA LYS A 53 2.33 -6.39 -10.33
C LYS A 53 2.84 -7.72 -9.78
N GLU A 54 2.35 -8.82 -10.33
CA GLU A 54 2.89 -10.15 -10.06
C GLU A 54 4.33 -10.25 -10.60
N VAL A 55 5.17 -10.99 -9.87
CA VAL A 55 6.57 -11.26 -10.25
C VAL A 55 6.70 -12.59 -10.96
#